data_AF-A0A2S3ZLP6-F1
#
_entry.id   AF-A0A2S3ZLP6-F1
#
_cell.length_a   1.000
_cell.length_b   1.000
_cell.length_c   1.000
_cell.angle_alpha   90.00
_cell.angle_beta   90.00
_cell.angle_gamma   90.00
#
_symmetry.space_group_name_H-M   'P 1'
#
loop_
_entity.id
_entity.type
_entity.pdbx_description
1 polymer ?
#
loop_
_entity_poly.entity_id
_entity_poly.type
_entity_poly.pdbx_seq_one_letter_code
_entity_poly.pdbx_strand_id
1 'polypeptide(L)'
;MTGANLIDQPETLLPAEPEVTEALSRTATQDIATVVAAHPKSSLAWSALADYTHSQGRLLEAYAYARVGYHRGLDALRKAGWRGQGPIPWAHEPNRGVLRALFALRRAAAEIGETDEFERLTAFLTGADPTVITRLRSQHTETQMFPAIQPAVSPGDDPAPPTAAFVIRGDN
;
A
#
# COMPACT_ATOMS: atom_id res chain seq x y z
N MET A 1 -7.84 27.03 27.12
CA MET A 1 -6.67 27.92 26.98
C MET A 1 -6.06 27.63 25.62
N THR A 2 -6.45 28.41 24.60
CA THR A 2 -6.15 28.17 23.18
C THR A 2 -4.77 28.72 22.83
N GLY A 3 -3.76 27.84 22.75
CA GLY A 3 -2.42 28.19 22.29
C GLY A 3 -2.35 28.18 20.77
N ALA A 4 -2.92 29.19 20.12
CA ALA A 4 -2.66 29.46 18.71
C ALA A 4 -1.26 30.07 18.57
N ASN A 5 -0.27 29.25 18.19
CA ASN A 5 1.01 29.72 17.66
C ASN A 5 1.00 29.48 16.15
N LEU A 6 0.35 30.41 15.45
CA LEU A 6 0.20 30.47 14.01
C LEU A 6 1.48 31.05 13.40
N ILE A 7 2.51 30.21 13.30
CA ILE A 7 3.38 30.32 12.12
C ILE A 7 2.79 29.29 11.16
N ASP A 8 1.98 29.75 10.20
CA ASP A 8 1.56 28.91 9.09
C ASP A 8 2.84 28.40 8.42
N GLN A 9 3.12 27.10 8.62
CA GLN A 9 4.26 26.48 7.98
C GLN A 9 3.97 26.43 6.48
N PRO A 10 4.92 26.83 5.63
CA PRO A 10 4.69 26.82 4.19
C PRO A 10 4.37 25.40 3.73
N GLU A 11 3.44 25.30 2.79
CA GLU A 11 3.15 24.04 2.12
C GLU A 11 4.41 23.52 1.43
N THR A 12 4.65 22.22 1.56
CA THR A 12 5.67 21.56 0.76
C THR A 12 5.04 21.04 -0.52
N LEU A 13 5.55 21.51 -1.66
CA LEU A 13 5.10 21.12 -2.99
C LEU A 13 6.21 20.38 -3.71
N LEU A 14 5.98 19.10 -4.04
CA LEU A 14 6.94 18.30 -4.78
C LEU A 14 6.96 18.69 -6.28
N PRO A 15 8.12 18.54 -6.96
CA PRO A 15 8.16 18.65 -8.42
C PRO A 15 7.38 17.51 -9.07
N ALA A 16 6.78 17.77 -10.24
CA ALA A 16 6.09 16.74 -11.01
C ALA A 16 7.07 15.70 -11.58
N GLU A 17 6.61 14.46 -11.72
CA GLU A 17 7.32 13.33 -12.35
C GLU A 17 6.55 12.85 -13.59
N PRO A 18 6.43 13.67 -14.66
CA PRO A 18 5.60 13.35 -15.82
C PRO A 18 6.01 12.02 -16.47
N GLU A 19 7.30 11.68 -16.49
CA GLU A 19 7.82 10.43 -17.02
C GLU A 19 7.32 9.21 -16.24
N VAL A 20 7.17 9.33 -14.92
CA VAL A 20 6.64 8.24 -14.07
C VAL A 20 5.14 8.09 -14.30
N THR A 21 4.41 9.20 -14.32
CA THR A 21 2.95 9.19 -14.55
C THR A 21 2.62 8.61 -15.91
N GLU A 22 3.38 8.99 -16.95
CA GLU A 22 3.22 8.47 -18.29
C GLU A 22 3.56 6.97 -18.34
N ALA A 23 4.67 6.54 -17.74
CA ALA A 23 5.04 5.13 -17.65
C ALA A 23 3.94 4.30 -16.97
N LEU A 24 3.43 4.74 -15.81
CA LEU A 24 2.34 4.06 -15.10
C LEU A 24 1.05 3.98 -15.93
N SER A 25 0.72 5.01 -16.72
CA SER A 25 -0.48 5.00 -17.57
C SER A 25 -0.39 4.02 -18.75
N ARG A 26 0.83 3.73 -19.23
CA ARG A 26 1.09 2.86 -20.38
C ARG A 26 1.41 1.42 -19.98
N THR A 27 1.74 1.19 -18.72
CA THR A 27 2.11 -0.13 -18.19
C THR A 27 0.90 -0.83 -17.57
N ALA A 28 0.68 -2.09 -17.94
CA ALA A 28 -0.35 -2.90 -17.32
C ALA A 28 -0.04 -3.13 -15.82
N THR A 29 -1.07 -3.25 -14.99
CA THR A 29 -0.91 -3.29 -13.52
C THR A 29 0.05 -4.40 -13.06
N GLN A 30 0.03 -5.57 -13.71
CA GLN A 30 0.92 -6.68 -13.38
C GLN A 30 2.40 -6.41 -13.66
N ASP A 31 2.70 -5.42 -14.50
CA ASP A 31 4.06 -5.09 -14.97
C ASP A 31 4.64 -3.85 -14.26
N ILE A 32 3.95 -3.27 -13.26
CA ILE A 32 4.37 -2.05 -12.54
C ILE A 32 5.78 -2.17 -11.94
N ALA A 33 6.24 -3.38 -11.60
CA ALA A 33 7.61 -3.61 -11.12
C ALA A 33 8.67 -3.11 -12.11
N THR A 34 8.40 -3.14 -13.42
CA THR A 34 9.30 -2.59 -14.46
C THR A 34 9.42 -1.06 -14.38
N VAL A 35 8.31 -0.38 -14.07
CA VAL A 35 8.29 1.09 -13.85
C VAL A 35 9.08 1.44 -12.60
N VAL A 36 8.92 0.67 -11.52
CA VAL A 36 9.72 0.87 -10.29
C VAL A 36 11.21 0.68 -10.55
N ALA A 37 11.59 -0.34 -11.33
CA ALA A 37 12.98 -0.57 -11.70
C ALA A 37 13.58 0.58 -12.53
N ALA A 38 12.80 1.18 -13.42
CA ALA A 38 13.20 2.34 -14.22
C ALA A 38 13.22 3.65 -13.39
N HIS A 39 12.33 3.78 -12.40
CA HIS A 39 12.16 4.98 -11.58
C HIS A 39 12.26 4.70 -10.06
N PRO A 40 13.39 4.16 -9.56
CA PRO A 40 13.49 3.62 -8.20
C PRO A 40 13.43 4.70 -7.10
N LYS A 41 13.49 5.98 -7.48
CA LYS A 41 13.38 7.14 -6.58
C LYS A 41 11.95 7.68 -6.48
N SER A 42 11.01 7.23 -7.32
CA SER A 42 9.65 7.76 -7.31
C SER A 42 8.79 7.08 -6.24
N SER A 43 8.28 7.87 -5.30
CA SER A 43 7.31 7.38 -4.33
C SER A 43 6.00 6.92 -4.99
N LEU A 44 5.63 7.55 -6.11
CA LEU A 44 4.42 7.22 -6.86
C LEU A 44 4.50 5.80 -7.42
N ALA A 45 5.59 5.45 -8.11
CA ALA A 45 5.79 4.11 -8.66
C ALA A 45 5.76 3.03 -7.56
N TRP A 46 6.45 3.27 -6.44
CA TRP A 46 6.43 2.35 -5.30
C TRP A 46 5.04 2.20 -4.67
N SER A 47 4.28 3.29 -4.57
CA SER A 47 2.90 3.24 -4.04
C SER A 47 1.99 2.39 -4.94
N ALA A 48 2.11 2.53 -6.26
CA ALA A 48 1.35 1.74 -7.21
C ALA A 48 1.69 0.25 -7.13
N LEU A 49 2.98 -0.08 -6.99
CA LEU A 49 3.42 -1.46 -6.78
C LEU A 49 2.89 -2.03 -5.47
N ALA A 50 2.89 -1.24 -4.39
CA ALA A 50 2.34 -1.65 -3.10
C ALA A 50 0.83 -1.92 -3.17
N ASP A 51 0.07 -1.05 -3.84
CA ASP A 51 -1.38 -1.22 -4.04
C ASP A 51 -1.69 -2.47 -4.89
N TYR A 52 -0.95 -2.70 -5.98
CA TYR A 52 -1.10 -3.92 -6.77
C TYR A 52 -0.76 -5.17 -5.96
N THR A 53 0.37 -5.16 -5.25
CA THR A 53 0.81 -6.31 -4.44
C THR A 53 -0.17 -6.63 -3.32
N HIS A 54 -0.76 -5.59 -2.71
CA HIS A 54 -1.82 -5.71 -1.73
C HIS A 54 -3.08 -6.36 -2.30
N SER A 55 -3.51 -5.97 -3.51
CA SER A 55 -4.69 -6.56 -4.16
C SER A 55 -4.53 -8.06 -4.47
N GLN A 56 -3.29 -8.54 -4.56
CA GLN A 56 -2.97 -9.96 -4.71
C GLN A 56 -2.89 -10.72 -3.37
N GLY A 57 -3.21 -10.08 -2.24
CA GLY A 57 -3.13 -10.69 -0.91
C GLY A 57 -1.70 -10.86 -0.37
N ARG A 58 -0.69 -10.28 -1.03
CA ARG A 58 0.73 -10.41 -0.65
C ARG A 58 1.11 -9.35 0.39
N LEU A 59 0.58 -9.48 1.60
CA LEU A 59 0.57 -8.41 2.61
C LEU A 59 1.97 -7.92 3.04
N LEU A 60 2.89 -8.83 3.35
CA LEU A 60 4.25 -8.47 3.79
C LEU A 60 5.04 -7.76 2.70
N GLU A 61 4.85 -8.16 1.44
CA GLU A 61 5.50 -7.52 0.30
C GLU A 61 4.92 -6.14 0.03
N ALA A 62 3.59 -5.99 0.09
CA ALA A 62 2.94 -4.69 0.00
C ALA A 62 3.42 -3.73 1.08
N TYR A 63 3.55 -4.20 2.33
CA TYR A 63 4.14 -3.44 3.43
C TYR A 63 5.58 -3.00 3.11
N ALA A 64 6.43 -3.92 2.63
CA ALA A 64 7.81 -3.62 2.28
C ALA A 64 7.90 -2.57 1.15
N TYR A 65 7.12 -2.73 0.08
CA TYR A 65 7.08 -1.79 -1.04
C TYR A 65 6.54 -0.41 -0.62
N ALA A 66 5.49 -0.36 0.19
CA ALA A 66 4.95 0.88 0.72
C ALA A 66 5.97 1.60 1.61
N ARG A 67 6.72 0.86 2.44
CA ARG A 67 7.80 1.43 3.26
C ARG A 67 8.91 2.03 2.40
N VAL A 68 9.32 1.37 1.31
CA VAL A 68 10.28 1.97 0.37
C VAL A 68 9.72 3.25 -0.25
N GLY A 69 8.47 3.23 -0.74
CA GLY A 69 7.81 4.41 -1.28
C GLY A 69 7.76 5.57 -0.29
N TYR A 70 7.34 5.30 0.95
CA TYR A 70 7.35 6.26 2.05
C TYR A 70 8.73 6.90 2.24
N HIS A 71 9.80 6.12 2.30
CA HIS A 71 11.16 6.66 2.44
C HIS A 71 11.59 7.52 1.24
N ARG A 72 11.27 7.10 0.01
CA ARG A 72 11.54 7.91 -1.20
C ARG A 72 10.77 9.23 -1.18
N GLY A 73 9.52 9.20 -0.75
CA GLY A 73 8.69 10.39 -0.56
C GLY A 73 9.28 11.34 0.48
N LEU A 74 9.71 10.82 1.63
CA LEU A 74 10.38 11.64 2.65
C LEU A 74 11.67 12.29 2.15
N ASP A 75 12.46 11.55 1.36
CA ASP A 75 13.68 12.11 0.75
C ASP A 75 13.35 13.24 -0.23
N ALA A 76 12.29 13.09 -1.03
CA ALA A 76 11.81 14.14 -1.93
C ALA A 76 11.30 15.37 -1.16
N LEU A 77 10.51 15.16 -0.11
CA LEU A 77 10.00 16.23 0.76
C LEU A 77 11.14 17.02 1.42
N ARG A 78 12.15 16.32 1.96
CA ARG A 78 13.32 16.96 2.57
C ARG A 78 14.09 17.82 1.58
N LYS A 79 14.22 17.37 0.32
CA LYS A 79 14.83 18.16 -0.76
C LYS A 79 13.98 19.38 -1.12
N ALA A 80 12.65 19.26 -1.04
CA ALA A 80 11.71 20.36 -1.23
C ALA A 80 11.56 21.28 -0.01
N GLY A 81 12.36 21.09 1.05
CA GLY A 81 12.40 21.99 2.21
C GLY A 81 11.59 21.53 3.44
N TRP A 82 10.91 20.38 3.38
CA TRP A 82 10.16 19.85 4.53
C TRP A 82 11.10 19.43 5.67
N ARG A 83 10.77 19.83 6.90
CA ARG A 83 11.61 19.63 8.10
C ARG A 83 10.96 18.75 9.17
N GLY A 84 10.09 17.81 8.79
CA GLY A 84 9.42 16.91 9.74
C GLY A 84 8.00 17.34 10.11
N GLN A 85 7.57 18.51 9.68
CA GLN A 85 6.27 19.10 9.98
C GLN A 85 5.86 20.08 8.88
N GLY A 86 4.55 20.33 8.78
CA GLY A 86 3.96 21.26 7.83
C GLY A 86 3.06 20.57 6.81
N PRO A 87 2.19 21.35 6.14
CA PRO A 87 1.19 20.82 5.22
C PRO A 87 1.82 20.24 3.95
N ILE A 88 1.25 19.12 3.49
CA ILE A 88 1.59 18.44 2.24
C ILE A 88 0.25 18.24 1.52
N PRO A 89 -0.25 19.26 0.81
CA PRO A 89 -1.63 19.28 0.32
C PRO A 89 -1.84 18.21 -0.76
N TRP A 90 -2.92 17.43 -0.64
CA TRP A 90 -3.36 16.47 -1.67
C TRP A 90 -3.77 17.15 -2.98
N ALA A 91 -4.21 18.41 -2.89
CA ALA A 91 -4.60 19.22 -4.05
C ALA A 91 -3.45 19.38 -5.05
N HIS A 92 -2.20 19.43 -4.56
CA HIS A 92 -1.00 19.42 -5.40
C HIS A 92 -0.73 17.99 -5.87
N GLU A 93 -0.96 17.74 -7.15
CA GLU A 93 -0.89 16.39 -7.73
C GLU A 93 0.44 15.66 -7.45
N PRO A 94 1.62 16.29 -7.59
CA PRO A 94 2.90 15.64 -7.30
C PRO A 94 3.07 15.14 -5.85
N ASN A 95 2.33 15.70 -4.88
CA ASN A 95 2.36 15.21 -3.50
C ASN A 95 1.64 13.86 -3.33
N ARG A 96 0.78 13.46 -4.27
CA ARG A 96 -0.06 12.27 -4.13
C ARG A 96 0.76 10.99 -4.05
N GLY A 97 1.94 10.92 -4.68
CA GLY A 97 2.81 9.74 -4.62
C GLY A 97 3.27 9.42 -3.19
N VAL A 98 3.69 10.42 -2.41
CA VAL A 98 4.09 10.21 -1.00
C VAL A 98 2.89 9.95 -0.09
N LEU A 99 1.77 10.65 -0.31
CA LEU A 99 0.55 10.46 0.46
C LEU A 99 -0.06 9.05 0.23
N ARG A 100 -0.02 8.55 -1.00
CA ARG A 100 -0.42 7.18 -1.36
C ARG A 100 0.49 6.15 -0.70
N ALA A 101 1.81 6.32 -0.74
CA ALA A 101 2.74 5.40 -0.10
C ALA A 101 2.54 5.33 1.43
N LEU A 102 2.37 6.47 2.09
CA LEU A 102 2.03 6.55 3.52
C LEU A 102 0.72 5.84 3.85
N PHE A 103 -0.31 6.04 3.02
CA PHE A 103 -1.60 5.37 3.21
C PHE A 103 -1.52 3.86 2.98
N ALA A 104 -0.80 3.41 1.94
CA ALA A 104 -0.57 1.99 1.67
C ALA A 104 0.18 1.33 2.84
N LEU A 105 1.20 1.99 3.38
CA LEU A 105 1.94 1.51 4.55
C LEU A 105 1.04 1.45 5.78
N ARG A 106 0.22 2.49 6.00
CA ARG A 106 -0.77 2.54 7.08
C ARG A 106 -1.76 1.37 6.99
N ARG A 107 -2.28 1.10 5.79
CA ARG A 107 -3.19 -0.02 5.54
C ARG A 107 -2.52 -1.35 5.87
N ALA A 108 -1.33 -1.59 5.31
CA ALA A 108 -0.60 -2.83 5.52
C ALA A 108 -0.20 -3.03 6.99
N ALA A 109 0.22 -1.97 7.70
CA ALA A 109 0.52 -2.00 9.13
C ALA A 109 -0.68 -2.47 9.98
N ALA A 110 -1.89 -1.98 9.66
CA ALA A 110 -3.10 -2.42 10.33
C ALA A 110 -3.39 -3.91 10.11
N GLU A 111 -3.18 -4.40 8.88
CA GLU A 111 -3.47 -5.78 8.51
C GLU A 111 -2.48 -6.79 9.12
N ILE A 112 -1.24 -6.38 9.36
CA ILE A 112 -0.23 -7.23 10.02
C ILE A 112 -0.21 -7.06 11.55
N GLY A 113 -1.04 -6.18 12.11
CA GLY A 113 -1.17 -5.96 13.56
C GLY A 113 -0.14 -5.00 14.18
N GLU A 114 0.58 -4.20 13.37
CA GLU A 114 1.48 -3.15 13.89
C GLU A 114 0.71 -1.87 14.25
N THR A 115 0.00 -1.90 15.37
CA THR A 115 -0.88 -0.80 15.82
C THR A 115 -0.14 0.52 15.99
N ASP A 116 1.04 0.52 16.61
CA ASP A 116 1.81 1.75 16.84
C ASP A 116 2.20 2.44 15.52
N GLU A 117 2.52 1.67 14.48
CA GLU A 117 2.85 2.21 13.17
C GLU A 117 1.62 2.78 12.47
N PHE A 118 0.50 2.07 12.54
CA PHE A 118 -0.78 2.57 12.05
C PHE A 118 -1.16 3.92 12.68
N GLU A 119 -0.98 4.08 13.99
CA GLU A 119 -1.29 5.32 14.71
C GLU A 119 -0.35 6.45 14.28
N ARG A 120 0.96 6.20 14.23
CA ARG A 120 1.94 7.20 13.77
C ARG A 120 1.65 7.67 12.34
N LEU A 121 1.33 6.75 11.43
CA LEU A 121 1.01 7.08 10.04
C LEU A 121 -0.34 7.79 9.91
N THR A 122 -1.31 7.46 10.75
CA THR A 122 -2.59 8.19 10.84
C THR A 122 -2.38 9.63 11.27
N ALA A 123 -1.58 9.85 12.30
CA ALA A 123 -1.22 11.19 12.77
C ALA A 123 -0.47 11.98 11.68
N PHE A 124 0.49 11.34 11.00
CA PHE A 124 1.21 11.95 9.89
C PHE A 124 0.24 12.41 8.78
N LEU A 125 -0.58 11.49 8.26
CA LEU A 125 -1.48 11.80 7.14
C LEU A 125 -2.48 12.90 7.51
N THR A 126 -3.01 12.88 8.74
CA THR A 126 -3.94 13.90 9.23
C THR A 126 -3.26 15.27 9.35
N GLY A 127 -2.01 15.31 9.82
CA GLY A 127 -1.23 16.54 9.90
C GLY A 127 -0.77 17.07 8.55
N ALA A 128 -0.56 16.18 7.57
CA ALA A 128 -0.20 16.54 6.19
C ALA A 128 -1.37 17.15 5.42
N ASP A 129 -2.52 16.46 5.41
CA ASP A 129 -3.80 16.95 4.87
C ASP A 129 -4.94 16.09 5.48
N PRO A 130 -5.87 16.69 6.25
CA PRO A 130 -6.89 15.96 7.02
C PRO A 130 -7.90 15.20 6.16
N THR A 131 -7.95 15.46 4.85
CA THR A 131 -8.89 14.83 3.93
C THR A 131 -8.32 13.57 3.26
N VAL A 132 -7.00 13.34 3.34
CA VAL A 132 -6.30 12.28 2.57
C VAL A 132 -6.82 10.89 2.90
N ILE A 133 -6.96 10.56 4.19
CA ILE A 133 -7.42 9.23 4.61
C ILE A 133 -8.82 8.95 4.05
N THR A 134 -9.74 9.90 4.18
CA THR A 134 -11.11 9.75 3.67
C THR A 134 -11.12 9.59 2.15
N ARG A 135 -10.39 10.44 1.42
CA ARG A 135 -10.29 10.38 -0.05
C ARG A 135 -9.74 9.05 -0.54
N LEU A 136 -8.63 8.58 0.04
CA LEU A 136 -7.97 7.35 -0.38
C LEU A 136 -8.77 6.10 -0.01
N ARG A 137 -9.52 6.10 1.11
CA ARG A 137 -10.44 5.01 1.43
C ARG A 137 -11.54 4.89 0.38
N SER A 138 -12.16 6.00 -0.03
CA SER A 138 -13.20 5.98 -1.06
C SER A 138 -12.70 5.45 -2.40
N GLN A 139 -11.49 5.84 -2.83
CA GLN A 139 -10.88 5.34 -4.07
C GLN A 139 -10.56 3.84 -4.03
N HIS A 140 -10.15 3.32 -2.87
CA HIS A 140 -9.84 1.90 -2.72
C HIS A 140 -11.10 1.02 -2.67
N THR A 141 -12.20 1.52 -2.12
CA THR A 141 -13.48 0.80 -2.12
C THR A 141 -13.97 0.52 -3.54
N GLU A 142 -13.76 1.45 -4.48
CA GLU A 142 -14.12 1.25 -5.90
C GLU A 142 -13.25 0.17 -6.57
N THR A 143 -11.94 0.11 -6.27
CA THR A 143 -11.02 -0.89 -6.84
C THR A 143 -11.25 -2.31 -6.28
N GLN A 144 -11.80 -2.44 -5.07
CA GLN A 144 -12.06 -3.75 -4.44
C GLN A 144 -13.45 -4.36 -4.77
N MET A 145 -14.32 -3.64 -5.49
CA MET A 145 -15.68 -4.12 -5.78
C MET A 145 -15.80 -5.14 -6.94
N PHE A 146 -14.75 -5.45 -7.69
CA PHE A 146 -14.81 -6.47 -8.76
C PHE A 146 -13.49 -7.25 -8.99
N PRO A 147 -13.46 -8.60 -9.05
CA PRO A 147 -14.52 -9.57 -8.75
C PRO A 147 -14.17 -10.50 -7.56
N ALA A 148 -15.14 -10.73 -6.68
CA ALA A 148 -15.14 -11.93 -5.85
C ALA A 148 -15.51 -13.14 -6.72
N ILE A 149 -14.59 -13.61 -7.57
CA ILE A 149 -14.62 -15.00 -8.02
C ILE A 149 -13.93 -15.78 -6.90
N GLN A 150 -14.73 -16.29 -5.96
CA GLN A 150 -14.27 -17.36 -5.09
C GLN A 150 -13.76 -18.49 -5.99
N PRO A 151 -12.56 -19.08 -5.73
CA PRO A 151 -12.26 -20.35 -6.36
C PRO A 151 -13.37 -21.32 -5.94
N ALA A 152 -14.03 -21.92 -6.94
CA ALA A 152 -14.98 -22.99 -6.69
C ALA A 152 -14.23 -24.09 -5.93
N VAL A 153 -14.49 -24.18 -4.63
CA VAL A 153 -14.21 -25.39 -3.87
C VAL A 153 -15.13 -26.46 -4.45
N SER A 154 -14.61 -27.25 -5.38
CA SER A 154 -15.22 -28.53 -5.70
C SER A 154 -15.12 -29.39 -4.44
N PRO A 155 -16.23 -29.88 -3.87
CA PRO A 155 -16.16 -30.95 -2.89
C PRO A 155 -15.77 -32.20 -3.69
N GLY A 156 -14.47 -32.47 -3.76
CA GLY A 156 -13.98 -33.78 -4.11
C GLY A 156 -14.27 -34.69 -2.94
N ASP A 157 -15.26 -35.57 -3.08
CA ASP A 157 -15.35 -36.79 -2.29
C ASP A 157 -14.03 -37.54 -2.45
N ASP A 158 -13.22 -37.55 -1.39
CA ASP A 158 -12.12 -38.50 -1.25
C ASP A 158 -12.54 -39.52 -0.18
N PRO A 159 -13.22 -40.63 -0.54
CA PRO A 159 -13.43 -41.70 0.41
C PRO A 159 -12.09 -42.40 0.61
N ALA A 160 -11.55 -42.29 1.81
CA ALA A 160 -10.41 -43.07 2.27
C ALA A 160 -10.58 -44.55 1.86
N PRO A 161 -9.52 -45.22 1.36
CA PRO A 161 -9.62 -46.61 0.97
C PRO A 161 -9.89 -47.48 2.22
N PRO A 162 -10.72 -48.54 2.12
CA PRO A 162 -10.96 -49.42 3.25
C PRO A 162 -9.67 -50.18 3.60
N THR A 163 -9.28 -50.12 4.87
CA THR A 163 -8.20 -50.93 5.43
C THR A 163 -8.55 -52.40 5.29
N ALA A 164 -7.86 -53.12 4.41
CA ALA A 164 -7.95 -54.58 4.33
C ALA A 164 -7.30 -55.18 5.58
N ALA A 165 -8.10 -55.84 6.42
CA ALA A 165 -7.60 -56.66 7.51
C ALA A 165 -6.93 -57.93 6.94
N PHE A 166 -5.61 -58.02 7.07
CA PHE A 166 -4.88 -59.25 6.79
C PHE A 166 -5.15 -60.27 7.90
N VAL A 167 -5.87 -61.34 7.58
CA VAL A 167 -5.95 -62.55 8.40
C VAL A 167 -4.77 -63.44 8.04
N ILE A 168 -3.79 -63.54 8.92
CA ILE A 168 -2.74 -64.56 8.84
C ILE A 168 -3.36 -65.86 9.38
N ARG A 169 -3.66 -66.82 8.49
CA ARG A 169 -3.83 -68.23 8.91
C ARG A 169 -2.43 -68.75 9.28
N GLY A 170 -2.23 -69.07 10.55
CA GLY A 170 -1.12 -69.93 10.96
C GLY A 170 -1.46 -71.37 10.61
N ASP A 171 -0.60 -72.00 9.81
CA ASP A 171 -0.57 -73.45 9.67
C ASP A 171 0.07 -74.05 10.92
N ASN A 172 -0.66 -74.92 11.62
CA ASN A 172 -0.11 -76.08 12.31
C ASN A 172 -1.21 -77.12 12.58
#